data_AF-A0A0D2XV96-F1
#
_entry.id   AF-A0A0D2XV96-F1
#
_cell.length_a   1.000
_cell.length_b   1.000
_cell.length_c   1.000
_cell.angle_alpha   90.00
_cell.angle_beta   90.00
_cell.angle_gamma   90.00
#
_symmetry.space_group_name_H-M   'P 1'
#
loop_
_entity.id
_entity.type
_entity.pdbx_description
1 polymer ?
#
loop_
_entity_poly.entity_id
_entity_poly.type
_entity_poly.pdbx_seq_one_letter_code
_entity_poly.pdbx_strand_id
1 'polypeptide(L)'
;MGILKRIETLTDGEDGPPDLTSRDSSGGSPGKELALREKYRAIIRQLPARNYIEKLVEMYMRGFNWQYYPIDPDIFYAQLDEWNSLPFSVFSDVGPRGLNPELRAFPAVVFQIIATALLLLPEKPDSTFDSLKFAGGMRFEDLAVEYSESGQAVLDLLGKKNLSLSTVQAQFLRASFHKFTAKVTDAWHTIAIAIRDAQDLGMHRDSLDPRPKDASVESILENQWLIQRRRRIYILLAIWDLNCAMVLGRPGTVDWNQTLPTPPVDAPIPQNRTKMPVVPRSEDDHPTPITRLLWNYELCGPLRAIQNLEVDGSYPMDPAKIDEIHQCILNLDKKMPASFRMENPDTRWDHLPEAHWYPANRFYFASLHEFKNDIRRFAPRLVEELHVVFR
;
A
#
# COMPACT_ATOMS: atom_id res chain seq x y z
N MET A 1 -31.14 16.91 -25.66
CA MET A 1 -29.91 17.73 -25.55
C MET A 1 -30.22 19.07 -24.87
N GLY A 2 -30.41 19.11 -23.55
CA GLY A 2 -30.77 20.35 -22.84
C GLY A 2 -30.02 20.60 -21.53
N ILE A 3 -29.17 19.67 -21.10
CA ILE A 3 -28.44 19.76 -19.82
C ILE A 3 -27.00 20.26 -20.02
N LEU A 4 -26.39 20.03 -21.20
CA LEU A 4 -25.00 20.43 -21.48
C LEU A 4 -24.81 21.94 -21.76
N LYS A 5 -25.86 22.66 -22.19
CA LYS A 5 -25.76 24.09 -22.54
C LYS A 5 -25.69 25.06 -21.34
N ARG A 6 -25.92 24.56 -20.12
CA ARG A 6 -25.99 25.40 -18.91
C ARG A 6 -24.65 25.54 -18.18
N ILE A 7 -23.62 24.78 -18.58
CA ILE A 7 -22.29 24.82 -17.97
C ILE A 7 -21.35 25.80 -18.70
N GLU A 8 -21.56 26.03 -20.00
CA GLU A 8 -20.69 26.89 -20.82
C GLU A 8 -20.98 28.40 -20.71
N THR A 9 -22.01 28.82 -19.97
CA THR A 9 -22.42 30.24 -19.89
C THR A 9 -21.99 30.96 -18.61
N LEU A 10 -21.07 30.39 -17.82
CA LEU A 10 -20.56 31.01 -16.59
C LEU A 10 -19.07 31.37 -16.63
N THR A 11 -18.39 31.25 -17.78
CA THR A 11 -16.93 31.44 -17.88
C THR A 11 -16.45 32.58 -18.76
N ASP A 12 -17.33 33.45 -19.26
CA ASP A 12 -16.92 34.63 -20.02
C ASP A 12 -17.31 35.92 -19.28
N GLY A 13 -16.32 36.54 -18.63
CA GLY A 13 -16.39 37.86 -18.00
C GLY A 13 -15.11 38.17 -17.21
N GLU A 14 -14.18 38.89 -17.83
CA GLU A 14 -12.87 39.30 -17.32
C GLU A 14 -12.91 40.37 -16.20
N ASP A 15 -11.77 40.40 -15.47
CA ASP A 15 -11.10 41.52 -14.79
C ASP A 15 -11.38 41.90 -13.31
N GLY A 16 -10.36 41.61 -12.47
CA GLY A 16 -10.08 42.18 -11.16
C GLY A 16 -9.55 41.13 -10.15
N PRO A 17 -8.43 41.35 -9.43
CA PRO A 17 -7.92 40.35 -8.50
C PRO A 17 -8.81 40.32 -7.24
N PRO A 18 -9.39 39.18 -6.84
CA PRO A 18 -10.10 39.12 -5.59
C PRO A 18 -9.11 38.83 -4.47
N ASP A 19 -9.14 39.76 -3.52
CA ASP A 19 -8.48 39.77 -2.22
C ASP A 19 -8.53 38.41 -1.49
N LEU A 20 -7.38 37.96 -1.02
CA LEU A 20 -7.19 36.73 -0.24
C LEU A 20 -7.69 36.92 1.20
N THR A 21 -8.98 37.14 1.40
CA THR A 21 -9.60 37.04 2.72
C THR A 21 -11.05 36.52 2.65
N SER A 22 -11.26 35.30 2.16
CA SER A 22 -12.45 34.52 2.55
C SER A 22 -12.03 33.54 3.63
N ARG A 23 -12.14 34.02 4.86
CA ARG A 23 -12.09 33.23 6.09
C ARG A 23 -13.31 32.31 6.07
N ASP A 24 -13.16 31.14 5.46
CA ASP A 24 -14.23 30.14 5.42
C ASP A 24 -14.28 29.46 6.80
N SER A 25 -15.07 30.05 7.68
CA SER A 25 -15.43 29.53 8.98
C SER A 25 -16.32 28.29 8.81
N SER A 26 -15.70 27.15 8.50
CA SER A 26 -16.34 25.84 8.69
C SER A 26 -16.33 25.49 10.18
N GLY A 27 -17.07 26.26 10.98
CA GLY A 27 -17.36 25.94 12.37
C GLY A 27 -18.25 24.70 12.42
N GLY A 28 -17.65 23.51 12.48
CA GLY A 28 -18.38 22.30 12.87
C GLY A 28 -19.05 22.56 14.22
N SER A 29 -20.31 22.14 14.40
CA SER A 29 -20.98 22.41 15.68
C SER A 29 -20.12 21.88 16.84
N PRO A 30 -19.95 22.65 17.93
CA PRO A 30 -19.03 22.28 19.02
C PRO A 30 -19.25 20.86 19.56
N GLY A 31 -20.51 20.38 19.56
CA GLY A 31 -20.85 19.01 19.95
C GLY A 31 -20.33 17.92 19.01
N LYS A 32 -20.25 18.16 17.69
CA LYS A 32 -19.69 17.21 16.73
C LYS A 32 -18.17 17.08 16.89
N GLU A 33 -17.50 18.19 17.20
CA GLU A 33 -16.06 18.23 17.42
C GLU A 33 -15.66 17.53 18.72
N LEU A 34 -16.40 17.77 19.80
CA LEU A 34 -16.23 17.04 21.05
C LEU A 34 -16.40 15.53 20.85
N ALA A 35 -17.46 15.11 20.17
CA ALA A 35 -17.73 13.70 19.90
C ALA A 35 -16.65 13.04 19.02
N LEU A 36 -16.14 13.75 18.00
CA LEU A 36 -15.02 13.29 17.18
C LEU A 36 -13.77 13.05 18.03
N ARG A 37 -13.42 14.02 18.88
CA ARG A 37 -12.25 13.94 19.78
C ARG A 37 -12.37 12.78 20.76
N GLU A 38 -13.52 12.62 21.40
CA GLU A 38 -13.75 11.56 22.38
C GLU A 38 -13.69 10.17 21.75
N LYS A 39 -14.32 9.98 20.58
CA LYS A 39 -14.26 8.71 19.83
C LYS A 39 -12.84 8.40 19.37
N TYR A 40 -12.13 9.38 18.82
CA TYR A 40 -10.75 9.21 18.37
C TYR A 40 -9.86 8.79 19.54
N ARG A 41 -9.97 9.49 20.68
CA ARG A 41 -9.26 9.18 21.90
C ARG A 41 -9.59 7.78 22.44
N ALA A 42 -10.84 7.35 22.36
CA ALA A 42 -11.26 6.02 22.80
C ALA A 42 -10.64 4.90 21.94
N ILE A 43 -10.51 5.12 20.63
CA ILE A 43 -9.91 4.14 19.72
C ILE A 43 -8.40 4.07 19.94
N ILE A 44 -7.67 5.20 19.93
CA ILE A 44 -6.21 5.19 20.06
C ILE A 44 -5.72 4.62 21.41
N ARG A 45 -6.56 4.65 22.45
CA ARG A 45 -6.28 4.03 23.76
C ARG A 45 -6.24 2.51 23.75
N GLN A 46 -6.73 1.89 22.68
CA GLN A 46 -6.66 0.45 22.49
C GLN A 46 -5.27 0.03 22.02
N LEU A 47 -4.42 0.97 21.54
CA LEU A 47 -3.02 0.67 21.25
C LEU A 47 -2.33 0.14 22.52
N PRO A 48 -1.51 -0.91 22.40
CA PRO A 48 -0.78 -1.44 23.53
C PRO A 48 0.30 -0.47 24.00
N ALA A 49 0.91 -0.76 25.15
CA ALA A 49 2.01 0.03 25.66
C ALA A 49 3.19 0.09 24.65
N ARG A 50 3.93 1.21 24.68
CA ARG A 50 4.99 1.55 23.71
C ARG A 50 6.00 0.41 23.48
N ASN A 51 6.43 -0.26 24.54
CA ASN A 51 7.38 -1.38 24.47
C ASN A 51 6.84 -2.58 23.64
N TYR A 52 5.52 -2.80 23.62
CA TYR A 52 4.92 -3.82 22.76
C TYR A 52 4.84 -3.35 21.31
N ILE A 53 4.48 -2.09 21.09
CA ILE A 53 4.46 -1.49 19.74
C ILE A 53 5.83 -1.62 19.09
N GLU A 54 6.91 -1.21 19.78
CA GLU A 54 8.27 -1.26 19.26
C GLU A 54 8.68 -2.67 18.82
N LYS A 55 8.43 -3.69 19.65
CA LYS A 55 8.74 -5.09 19.32
C LYS A 55 7.91 -5.63 18.15
N LEU A 56 6.60 -5.35 18.15
CA LEU A 56 5.70 -5.81 17.09
C LEU A 56 6.00 -5.12 15.75
N VAL A 57 6.34 -3.83 15.78
CA VAL A 57 6.81 -3.09 14.60
C VAL A 57 8.09 -3.72 14.05
N GLU A 58 9.09 -4.01 14.89
CA GLU A 58 10.33 -4.65 14.46
C GLU A 58 10.05 -6.00 13.77
N MET A 59 9.17 -6.82 14.39
CA MET A 59 8.73 -8.09 13.81
C MET A 59 8.07 -7.91 12.45
N TYR A 60 7.18 -6.92 12.28
CA TYR A 60 6.54 -6.62 11.00
C TYR A 60 7.55 -6.16 9.94
N MET A 61 8.43 -5.23 10.30
CA MET A 61 9.42 -4.66 9.37
C MET A 61 10.33 -5.75 8.80
N ARG A 62 10.73 -6.71 9.65
CA ARG A 62 11.57 -7.84 9.27
C ARG A 62 10.78 -8.94 8.57
N GLY A 63 9.59 -9.27 9.04
CA GLY A 63 8.81 -10.42 8.55
C GLY A 63 8.06 -10.15 7.26
N PHE A 64 7.44 -8.97 7.13
CA PHE A 64 6.46 -8.69 6.08
C PHE A 64 6.78 -7.48 5.21
N ASN A 65 7.37 -6.41 5.76
CA ASN A 65 7.48 -5.15 5.02
C ASN A 65 8.26 -5.31 3.71
N TRP A 66 9.30 -6.15 3.65
CA TRP A 66 10.06 -6.40 2.41
C TRP A 66 9.24 -6.98 1.26
N GLN A 67 8.11 -7.64 1.53
CA GLN A 67 7.33 -8.35 0.50
C GLN A 67 6.69 -7.41 -0.53
N TYR A 68 6.19 -6.28 -0.05
CA TYR A 68 5.47 -5.27 -0.85
C TYR A 68 5.98 -3.84 -0.61
N TYR A 69 6.79 -3.64 0.43
CA TYR A 69 7.40 -2.38 0.86
C TYR A 69 6.43 -1.19 0.92
N PRO A 70 5.25 -1.32 1.56
CA PRO A 70 4.32 -0.21 1.71
C PRO A 70 4.88 0.88 2.64
N ILE A 71 5.74 0.53 3.58
CA ILE A 71 6.27 1.44 4.59
C ILE A 71 7.77 1.64 4.38
N ASP A 72 8.20 2.90 4.33
CA ASP A 72 9.62 3.24 4.50
C ASP A 72 9.94 3.23 6.01
N PRO A 73 10.89 2.40 6.50
CA PRO A 73 11.16 2.31 7.93
C PRO A 73 11.62 3.64 8.56
N ASP A 74 12.51 4.39 7.90
CA ASP A 74 12.97 5.71 8.34
C ASP A 74 11.81 6.71 8.45
N ILE A 75 10.92 6.66 7.45
CA ILE A 75 9.54 7.13 7.42
C ILE A 75 8.81 7.01 8.77
N PHE A 76 8.50 5.74 9.01
CA PHE A 76 7.60 5.29 10.04
C PHE A 76 8.16 5.53 11.44
N TYR A 77 9.44 5.25 11.66
CA TYR A 77 10.05 5.46 12.97
C TYR A 77 10.09 6.95 13.35
N ALA A 78 10.35 7.86 12.41
CA ALA A 78 10.25 9.30 12.67
C ALA A 78 8.82 9.72 13.04
N GLN A 79 7.80 9.19 12.35
CA GLN A 79 6.40 9.43 12.69
C GLN A 79 5.99 8.82 14.04
N LEU A 80 6.53 7.64 14.38
CA LEU A 80 6.29 6.97 15.65
C LEU A 80 6.90 7.77 16.80
N ASP A 81 8.10 8.30 16.63
CA ASP A 81 8.76 9.16 17.61
C ASP A 81 8.02 10.50 17.78
N GLU A 82 7.57 11.11 16.69
CA GLU A 82 6.73 12.32 16.74
C GLU A 82 5.43 12.03 17.50
N TRP A 83 4.73 10.93 17.15
CA TRP A 83 3.50 10.50 17.81
C TRP A 83 3.68 10.27 19.32
N ASN A 84 4.76 9.59 19.70
CA ASN A 84 5.09 9.31 21.10
C ASN A 84 5.49 10.56 21.90
N SER A 85 5.90 11.63 21.21
CA SER A 85 6.31 12.90 21.81
C SER A 85 5.16 13.91 21.92
N LEU A 86 3.97 13.58 21.42
CA LEU A 86 2.81 14.47 21.46
C LEU A 86 2.38 14.75 22.91
N PRO A 87 2.17 16.02 23.29
CA PRO A 87 1.62 16.36 24.60
C PRO A 87 0.24 15.74 24.82
N PHE A 88 -0.05 15.31 26.05
CA PHE A 88 -1.35 14.73 26.39
C PHE A 88 -2.54 15.65 26.05
N SER A 89 -2.35 16.98 26.15
CA SER A 89 -3.34 18.00 25.81
C SER A 89 -3.79 17.93 24.34
N VAL A 90 -2.94 17.44 23.43
CA VAL A 90 -3.32 17.22 22.03
C VAL A 90 -4.43 16.17 21.95
N PHE A 91 -4.37 15.11 22.76
CA PHE A 91 -5.39 14.06 22.78
C PHE A 91 -6.62 14.40 23.64
N SER A 92 -6.45 15.17 24.71
CA SER A 92 -7.55 15.54 25.60
C SER A 92 -8.34 16.75 25.12
N ASP A 93 -7.67 17.76 24.55
CA ASP A 93 -8.24 19.10 24.37
C ASP A 93 -8.43 19.45 22.90
N VAL A 94 -7.47 19.12 22.03
CA VAL A 94 -7.50 19.52 20.61
C VAL A 94 -8.09 18.43 19.70
N GLY A 95 -7.74 17.17 19.95
CA GLY A 95 -8.15 16.04 19.14
C GLY A 95 -7.44 15.96 17.77
N PRO A 96 -7.95 15.13 16.84
CA PRO A 96 -7.26 14.83 15.58
C PRO A 96 -7.07 16.07 14.69
N ARG A 97 -7.90 17.11 14.80
CA ARG A 97 -7.73 18.33 14.00
C ARG A 97 -6.47 19.13 14.33
N GLY A 98 -5.96 18.99 15.56
CA GLY A 98 -4.71 19.61 16.00
C GLY A 98 -3.44 18.93 15.48
N LEU A 99 -3.58 17.75 14.86
CA LEU A 99 -2.47 17.01 14.29
C LEU A 99 -2.23 17.41 12.84
N ASN A 100 -0.97 17.29 12.40
CA ASN A 100 -0.64 17.35 10.98
C ASN A 100 -1.39 16.24 10.21
N PRO A 101 -1.69 16.41 8.91
CA PRO A 101 -2.55 15.47 8.17
C PRO A 101 -2.05 14.01 8.15
N GLU A 102 -0.73 13.79 8.11
CA GLU A 102 -0.16 12.44 8.14
C GLU A 102 -0.35 11.76 9.51
N LEU A 103 -0.08 12.49 10.61
CA LEU A 103 -0.25 11.98 11.97
C LEU A 103 -1.69 11.71 12.38
N ARG A 104 -2.68 12.30 11.70
CA ARG A 104 -4.11 12.01 11.96
C ARG A 104 -4.46 10.54 11.72
N ALA A 105 -4.00 10.00 10.60
CA ALA A 105 -4.28 8.62 10.22
C ALA A 105 -3.19 7.64 10.68
N PHE A 106 -2.04 8.14 11.16
CA PHE A 106 -0.91 7.33 11.59
C PHE A 106 -1.26 6.23 12.61
N PRO A 107 -2.14 6.42 13.62
CA PRO A 107 -2.53 5.34 14.51
C PRO A 107 -3.18 4.16 13.79
N ALA A 108 -3.89 4.39 12.68
CA ALA A 108 -4.42 3.32 11.86
C ALA A 108 -3.29 2.49 11.24
N VAL A 109 -2.22 3.13 10.76
CA VAL A 109 -1.02 2.44 10.25
C VAL A 109 -0.41 1.57 11.34
N VAL A 110 -0.25 2.11 12.57
CA VAL A 110 0.29 1.36 13.70
C VAL A 110 -0.60 0.16 14.03
N PHE A 111 -1.92 0.35 14.13
CA PHE A 111 -2.88 -0.73 14.36
C PHE A 111 -2.77 -1.86 13.33
N GLN A 112 -2.70 -1.53 12.04
CA GLN A 112 -2.59 -2.56 11.00
C GLN A 112 -1.24 -3.28 11.03
N ILE A 113 -0.14 -2.56 11.34
CA ILE A 113 1.19 -3.16 11.50
C ILE A 113 1.20 -4.14 12.67
N ILE A 114 0.73 -3.73 13.86
CA ILE A 114 0.75 -4.61 15.04
C ILE A 114 -0.24 -5.77 14.88
N ALA A 115 -1.40 -5.56 14.25
CA ALA A 115 -2.33 -6.64 13.91
C ALA A 115 -1.65 -7.69 13.03
N THR A 116 -0.95 -7.26 11.98
CA THR A 116 -0.22 -8.17 11.09
C THR A 116 0.95 -8.85 11.81
N ALA A 117 1.67 -8.15 12.67
CA ALA A 117 2.78 -8.71 13.44
C ALA A 117 2.34 -9.83 14.40
N LEU A 118 1.14 -9.71 15.00
CA LEU A 118 0.57 -10.74 15.87
C LEU A 118 0.39 -12.08 15.15
N LEU A 119 0.23 -12.09 13.82
CA LEU A 119 0.14 -13.33 13.02
C LEU A 119 1.47 -14.10 12.95
N LEU A 120 2.59 -13.49 13.35
CA LEU A 120 3.90 -14.18 13.46
C LEU A 120 4.08 -14.87 14.80
N LEU A 121 3.24 -14.57 15.79
CA LEU A 121 3.34 -15.19 17.10
C LEU A 121 2.85 -16.63 17.03
N PRO A 122 3.49 -17.54 17.77
CA PRO A 122 3.08 -18.93 17.76
C PRO A 122 1.74 -19.10 18.49
N GLU A 123 1.04 -20.20 18.21
CA GLU A 123 -0.22 -20.53 18.91
C GLU A 123 -0.01 -20.83 20.40
N LYS A 124 1.22 -21.22 20.79
CA LYS A 124 1.59 -21.50 22.18
C LYS A 124 1.76 -20.19 22.97
N PRO A 125 1.65 -20.25 24.31
CA PRO A 125 1.90 -19.11 25.20
C PRO A 125 3.21 -18.39 24.86
N ASP A 126 3.14 -17.07 24.69
CA ASP A 126 4.30 -16.22 24.49
C ASP A 126 4.54 -15.35 25.73
N SER A 127 5.69 -15.55 26.36
CA SER A 127 6.06 -14.86 27.61
C SER A 127 6.09 -13.34 27.52
N THR A 128 6.28 -12.77 26.32
CA THR A 128 6.27 -11.33 26.11
C THR A 128 4.85 -10.85 25.85
N PHE A 129 4.13 -11.47 24.92
CA PHE A 129 2.90 -10.89 24.38
C PHE A 129 1.60 -11.41 25.00
N ASP A 130 1.62 -12.51 25.77
CA ASP A 130 0.39 -13.09 26.33
C ASP A 130 -0.40 -12.13 27.22
N SER A 131 0.27 -11.18 27.89
CA SER A 131 -0.39 -10.16 28.70
C SER A 131 -1.27 -9.19 27.91
N LEU A 132 -1.15 -9.16 26.57
CA LEU A 132 -2.04 -8.38 25.71
C LEU A 132 -3.44 -9.02 25.58
N LYS A 133 -3.55 -10.33 25.81
CA LYS A 133 -4.84 -11.04 25.83
C LYS A 133 -5.56 -10.71 27.13
N PHE A 134 -6.81 -10.28 27.03
CA PHE A 134 -7.61 -9.87 28.19
C PHE A 134 -8.83 -10.78 28.44
N ALA A 135 -9.12 -11.71 27.53
CA ALA A 135 -10.19 -12.70 27.68
C ALA A 135 -9.63 -14.13 27.73
N GLY A 136 -10.24 -14.97 28.56
CA GLY A 136 -9.88 -16.38 28.66
C GLY A 136 -10.10 -17.10 27.32
N GLY A 137 -9.08 -17.82 26.84
CA GLY A 137 -9.13 -18.55 25.57
C GLY A 137 -8.90 -17.69 24.32
N MET A 138 -8.67 -16.39 24.47
CA MET A 138 -8.36 -15.48 23.35
C MET A 138 -7.03 -15.87 22.70
N ARG A 139 -7.03 -16.00 21.37
CA ARG A 139 -5.81 -16.22 20.59
C ARG A 139 -5.21 -14.90 20.12
N PHE A 140 -3.97 -14.94 19.63
CA PHE A 140 -3.35 -13.75 19.03
C PHE A 140 -4.04 -13.32 17.75
N GLU A 141 -4.63 -14.24 17.00
CA GLU A 141 -5.41 -13.94 15.80
C GLU A 141 -6.70 -13.18 16.13
N ASP A 142 -7.36 -13.49 17.25
CA ASP A 142 -8.54 -12.75 17.72
C ASP A 142 -8.15 -11.30 18.05
N LEU A 143 -7.04 -11.13 18.78
CA LEU A 143 -6.50 -9.80 19.10
C LEU A 143 -6.06 -9.04 17.85
N ALA A 144 -5.48 -9.73 16.88
CA ALA A 144 -5.09 -9.15 15.60
C ALA A 144 -6.29 -8.62 14.83
N VAL A 145 -7.41 -9.36 14.81
CA VAL A 145 -8.66 -8.89 14.21
C VAL A 145 -9.16 -7.65 14.93
N GLU A 146 -9.19 -7.63 16.27
CA GLU A 146 -9.60 -6.45 17.03
C GLU A 146 -8.75 -5.22 16.69
N TYR A 147 -7.41 -5.34 16.69
CA TYR A 147 -6.54 -4.23 16.29
C TYR A 147 -6.73 -3.79 14.85
N SER A 148 -6.96 -4.72 13.90
CA SER A 148 -7.25 -4.34 12.52
C SER A 148 -8.56 -3.56 12.41
N GLU A 149 -9.60 -3.95 13.17
CA GLU A 149 -10.86 -3.22 13.25
C GLU A 149 -10.70 -1.85 13.91
N SER A 150 -9.88 -1.72 14.97
CA SER A 150 -9.55 -0.42 15.58
C SER A 150 -8.88 0.51 14.57
N GLY A 151 -7.97 -0.01 13.75
CA GLY A 151 -7.35 0.74 12.67
C GLY A 151 -8.37 1.23 11.64
N GLN A 152 -9.32 0.39 11.24
CA GLN A 152 -10.41 0.80 10.34
C GLN A 152 -11.31 1.86 10.97
N ALA A 153 -11.64 1.71 12.26
CA ALA A 153 -12.47 2.66 13.00
C ALA A 153 -11.84 4.07 13.07
N VAL A 154 -10.50 4.17 13.13
CA VAL A 154 -9.79 5.46 13.00
C VAL A 154 -10.10 6.10 11.64
N LEU A 155 -9.98 5.35 10.55
CA LEU A 155 -10.19 5.87 9.19
C LEU A 155 -11.65 6.27 8.95
N ASP A 156 -12.61 5.44 9.38
CA ASP A 156 -14.04 5.73 9.27
C ASP A 156 -14.42 7.01 10.01
N LEU A 157 -13.82 7.21 11.19
CA LEU A 157 -14.05 8.39 12.02
C LEU A 157 -13.50 9.68 11.38
N LEU A 158 -12.34 9.62 10.72
CA LEU A 158 -11.73 10.76 10.03
C LEU A 158 -12.44 11.10 8.71
N GLY A 159 -13.04 10.09 8.08
CA GLY A 159 -13.75 10.22 6.81
C GLY A 159 -12.84 10.60 5.64
N LYS A 160 -13.46 10.99 4.52
CA LYS A 160 -12.76 11.20 3.23
C LYS A 160 -12.26 12.62 2.98
N LYS A 161 -12.51 13.56 3.90
CA LYS A 161 -12.11 14.98 3.72
C LYS A 161 -10.65 15.27 4.05
N ASN A 162 -10.02 14.41 4.85
CA ASN A 162 -8.67 14.63 5.37
C ASN A 162 -7.77 13.43 5.02
N LEU A 163 -7.83 13.00 3.76
CA LEU A 163 -6.97 11.91 3.28
C LEU A 163 -5.51 12.35 3.34
N SER A 164 -4.65 11.40 3.68
CA SER A 164 -3.20 11.54 3.69
C SER A 164 -2.58 10.24 3.17
N LEU A 165 -1.27 10.24 2.93
CA LEU A 165 -0.62 9.02 2.47
C LEU A 165 -0.73 7.91 3.51
N SER A 166 -0.69 8.27 4.80
CA SER A 166 -0.94 7.37 5.93
C SER A 166 -2.31 6.70 5.86
N THR A 167 -3.36 7.39 5.37
CA THR A 167 -4.69 6.77 5.13
C THR A 167 -4.61 5.65 4.10
N VAL A 168 -3.95 5.91 2.97
CA VAL A 168 -3.80 4.93 1.88
C VAL A 168 -2.95 3.75 2.32
N GLN A 169 -1.85 4.01 3.03
CA GLN A 169 -0.98 2.97 3.61
C GLN A 169 -1.75 2.10 4.61
N ALA A 170 -2.54 2.70 5.52
CA ALA A 170 -3.36 1.95 6.46
C ALA A 170 -4.37 1.05 5.74
N GLN A 171 -5.02 1.52 4.67
CA GLN A 171 -5.94 0.69 3.88
C GLN A 171 -5.21 -0.46 3.17
N PHE A 172 -4.05 -0.21 2.59
CA PHE A 172 -3.24 -1.28 1.98
C PHE A 172 -2.82 -2.33 3.01
N LEU A 173 -2.39 -1.89 4.20
CA LEU A 173 -1.99 -2.79 5.28
C LEU A 173 -3.17 -3.63 5.78
N ARG A 174 -4.37 -3.04 5.88
CA ARG A 174 -5.61 -3.78 6.18
C ARG A 174 -5.96 -4.81 5.11
N ALA A 175 -5.84 -4.44 3.83
CA ALA A 175 -6.02 -5.40 2.74
C ALA A 175 -5.02 -6.56 2.81
N SER A 176 -3.77 -6.25 3.19
CA SER A 176 -2.73 -7.26 3.40
C SER A 176 -3.08 -8.19 4.56
N PHE A 177 -3.57 -7.65 5.68
CA PHE A 177 -4.06 -8.43 6.81
C PHE A 177 -5.21 -9.38 6.41
N HIS A 178 -6.18 -8.89 5.64
CA HIS A 178 -7.27 -9.72 5.10
C HIS A 178 -6.74 -10.83 4.22
N LYS A 179 -5.75 -10.56 3.37
CA LYS A 179 -5.09 -11.60 2.57
C LYS A 179 -4.44 -12.68 3.45
N PHE A 180 -3.64 -12.28 4.44
CA PHE A 180 -2.96 -13.22 5.35
C PHE A 180 -3.93 -14.05 6.21
N THR A 181 -5.15 -13.55 6.42
CA THR A 181 -6.23 -14.26 7.12
C THR A 181 -7.23 -14.93 6.17
N ALA A 182 -6.86 -15.13 4.90
CA ALA A 182 -7.62 -15.81 3.86
C ALA A 182 -8.99 -15.17 3.51
N LYS A 183 -9.14 -13.86 3.74
CA LYS A 183 -10.33 -13.06 3.41
C LYS A 183 -10.12 -12.28 2.11
N VAL A 184 -9.88 -12.99 1.01
CA VAL A 184 -9.50 -12.38 -0.29
C VAL A 184 -10.56 -11.41 -0.82
N THR A 185 -11.86 -11.69 -0.62
CA THR A 185 -12.94 -10.77 -1.00
C THR A 185 -12.89 -9.46 -0.22
N ASP A 186 -12.61 -9.51 1.08
CA ASP A 186 -12.49 -8.31 1.92
C ASP A 186 -11.24 -7.51 1.56
N ALA A 187 -10.14 -8.21 1.23
CA ALA A 187 -8.93 -7.59 0.68
C ALA A 187 -9.22 -6.84 -0.63
N TRP A 188 -9.95 -7.46 -1.57
CA TRP A 188 -10.35 -6.82 -2.84
C TRP A 188 -11.18 -5.55 -2.61
N HIS A 189 -12.20 -5.60 -1.74
CA HIS A 189 -12.98 -4.41 -1.37
C HIS A 189 -12.13 -3.31 -0.73
N THR A 190 -11.21 -3.69 0.16
CA THR A 190 -10.32 -2.74 0.85
C THR A 190 -9.35 -2.08 -0.13
N ILE A 191 -8.79 -2.84 -1.09
CA ILE A 191 -7.94 -2.30 -2.16
C ILE A 191 -8.70 -1.30 -3.02
N ALA A 192 -9.95 -1.59 -3.39
CA ALA A 192 -10.78 -0.66 -4.15
C ALA A 192 -10.97 0.68 -3.41
N ILE A 193 -11.18 0.65 -2.09
CA ILE A 193 -11.25 1.85 -1.25
C ILE A 193 -9.90 2.59 -1.25
N ALA A 194 -8.79 1.87 -1.04
CA ALA A 194 -7.46 2.45 -1.04
C ALA A 194 -7.11 3.15 -2.36
N ILE A 195 -7.53 2.58 -3.49
CA ILE A 195 -7.34 3.17 -4.83
C ILE A 195 -8.11 4.46 -4.97
N ARG A 196 -9.38 4.51 -4.54
CA ARG A 196 -10.16 5.75 -4.56
C ARG A 196 -9.52 6.83 -3.70
N ASP A 197 -9.09 6.47 -2.49
CA ASP A 197 -8.41 7.41 -1.59
C ASP A 197 -7.08 7.91 -2.20
N ALA A 198 -6.32 7.04 -2.88
CA ALA A 198 -5.10 7.43 -3.59
C ALA A 198 -5.37 8.30 -4.83
N GLN A 199 -6.48 8.05 -5.54
CA GLN A 199 -6.92 8.85 -6.68
C GLN A 199 -7.32 10.27 -6.24
N ASP A 200 -8.03 10.40 -5.12
CA ASP A 200 -8.39 11.68 -4.51
C ASP A 200 -7.15 12.48 -4.08
N LEU A 201 -6.08 11.79 -3.67
CA LEU A 201 -4.79 12.41 -3.42
C LEU A 201 -4.01 12.78 -4.69
N GLY A 202 -4.47 12.38 -5.88
CA GLY A 202 -3.78 12.64 -7.15
C GLY A 202 -2.64 11.66 -7.48
N MET A 203 -2.54 10.52 -6.79
CA MET A 203 -1.41 9.59 -6.96
C MET A 203 -1.43 8.81 -8.29
N HIS A 204 -2.51 8.93 -9.04
CA HIS A 204 -2.78 8.18 -10.27
C HIS A 204 -2.22 8.84 -11.54
N ARG A 205 -1.63 10.04 -11.45
CA ARG A 205 -1.12 10.82 -12.60
C ARG A 205 0.12 11.62 -12.21
N ASP A 206 1.16 11.54 -13.03
CA ASP A 206 2.41 12.30 -12.83
C ASP A 206 2.19 13.81 -12.81
N SER A 207 1.22 14.32 -13.58
CA SER A 207 0.90 15.75 -13.61
C SER A 207 0.36 16.30 -12.28
N LEU A 208 -0.04 15.42 -11.36
CA LEU A 208 -0.56 15.74 -10.03
C LEU A 208 0.46 15.44 -8.93
N ASP A 209 1.72 15.18 -9.28
CA ASP A 209 2.79 15.02 -8.31
C ASP A 209 2.97 16.30 -7.47
N PRO A 210 3.25 16.15 -6.16
CA PRO A 210 3.42 17.29 -5.27
C PRO A 210 4.61 18.16 -5.70
N ARG A 211 4.50 19.44 -5.41
CA ARG A 211 5.60 20.41 -5.56
C ARG A 211 6.38 20.51 -4.24
N PRO A 212 7.68 20.83 -4.30
CA PRO A 212 8.45 21.08 -3.10
C PRO A 212 7.84 22.24 -2.30
N LYS A 213 8.05 22.23 -0.98
CA LYS A 213 7.50 23.25 -0.06
C LYS A 213 8.08 24.63 -0.35
N ASP A 214 9.35 24.67 -0.75
CA ASP A 214 10.11 25.86 -1.09
C ASP A 214 11.20 25.54 -2.12
N ALA A 215 12.02 26.53 -2.47
CA ALA A 215 13.08 26.41 -3.48
C ALA A 215 14.42 25.87 -2.91
N SER A 216 14.49 25.47 -1.64
CA SER A 216 15.71 24.89 -1.07
C SER A 216 16.02 23.52 -1.69
N VAL A 217 17.32 23.19 -1.73
CA VAL A 217 17.78 21.89 -2.24
C VAL A 217 17.20 20.76 -1.40
N GLU A 218 17.15 20.93 -0.08
CA GLU A 218 16.60 19.97 0.87
C GLU A 218 15.12 19.68 0.60
N SER A 219 14.31 20.72 0.34
CA SER A 219 12.89 20.58 0.03
C SER A 219 12.66 19.90 -1.33
N ILE A 220 13.50 20.22 -2.32
CA ILE A 220 13.45 19.58 -3.63
C ILE A 220 13.79 18.09 -3.52
N LEU A 221 14.84 17.72 -2.79
CA LEU A 221 15.26 16.33 -2.59
C LEU A 221 14.22 15.53 -1.80
N GLU A 222 13.68 16.10 -0.70
CA GLU A 222 12.60 15.47 0.06
C GLU A 222 11.36 15.22 -0.83
N ASN A 223 11.00 16.19 -1.68
CA ASN A 223 9.87 16.06 -2.59
C ASN A 223 10.10 14.98 -3.66
N GLN A 224 11.33 14.80 -4.17
CA GLN A 224 11.64 13.70 -5.09
C GLN A 224 11.34 12.34 -4.45
N TRP A 225 11.76 12.13 -3.20
CA TRP A 225 11.47 10.89 -2.48
C TRP A 225 9.99 10.72 -2.15
N LEU A 226 9.27 11.80 -1.86
CA LEU A 226 7.81 11.78 -1.68
C LEU A 226 7.10 11.31 -2.95
N ILE A 227 7.52 11.82 -4.12
CA ILE A 227 7.00 11.37 -5.42
C ILE A 227 7.24 9.87 -5.62
N GLN A 228 8.45 9.39 -5.37
CA GLN A 228 8.77 7.95 -5.50
C GLN A 228 7.90 7.09 -4.59
N ARG A 229 7.67 7.53 -3.33
CA ARG A 229 6.79 6.82 -2.40
C ARG A 229 5.34 6.79 -2.90
N ARG A 230 4.82 7.90 -3.41
CA ARG A 230 3.44 7.98 -3.91
C ARG A 230 3.24 7.06 -5.11
N ARG A 231 4.16 7.10 -6.07
CA ARG A 231 4.17 6.21 -7.24
C ARG A 231 4.28 4.74 -6.83
N ARG A 232 5.17 4.41 -5.90
CA ARG A 232 5.31 3.07 -5.32
C ARG A 232 3.99 2.53 -4.78
N ILE A 233 3.31 3.30 -3.94
CA ILE A 233 2.04 2.88 -3.34
C ILE A 233 0.95 2.73 -4.40
N TYR A 234 0.83 3.65 -5.34
CA TYR A 234 -0.20 3.55 -6.37
C TYR A 234 0.00 2.34 -7.29
N ILE A 235 1.24 2.09 -7.73
CA ILE A 235 1.57 0.91 -8.54
C ILE A 235 1.33 -0.38 -7.75
N LEU A 236 1.70 -0.42 -6.47
CA LEU A 236 1.40 -1.55 -5.59
C LEU A 236 -0.11 -1.82 -5.51
N LEU A 237 -0.93 -0.78 -5.34
CA LEU A 237 -2.39 -0.90 -5.32
C LEU A 237 -2.94 -1.42 -6.66
N ALA A 238 -2.45 -0.91 -7.79
CA ALA A 238 -2.86 -1.38 -9.11
C ALA A 238 -2.56 -2.87 -9.29
N ILE A 239 -1.33 -3.31 -8.96
CA ILE A 239 -0.92 -4.72 -9.01
C ILE A 239 -1.88 -5.58 -8.18
N TRP A 240 -2.19 -5.17 -6.95
CA TRP A 240 -3.09 -5.90 -6.06
C TRP A 240 -4.52 -5.98 -6.60
N ASP A 241 -5.04 -4.89 -7.16
CA ASP A 241 -6.37 -4.84 -7.75
C ASP A 241 -6.51 -5.81 -8.93
N LEU A 242 -5.52 -5.83 -9.84
CA LEU A 242 -5.50 -6.78 -10.96
C LEU A 242 -5.42 -8.23 -10.46
N ASN A 243 -4.52 -8.52 -9.52
CA ASN A 243 -4.35 -9.87 -9.02
C ASN A 243 -5.63 -10.37 -8.32
N CYS A 244 -6.19 -9.58 -7.40
CA CYS A 244 -7.44 -9.95 -6.71
C CYS A 244 -8.62 -10.07 -7.67
N ALA A 245 -8.73 -9.18 -8.66
CA ALA A 245 -9.74 -9.24 -9.72
C ALA A 245 -9.67 -10.57 -10.50
N MET A 246 -8.46 -10.95 -10.94
CA MET A 246 -8.23 -12.23 -11.62
C MET A 246 -8.54 -13.44 -10.72
N VAL A 247 -8.10 -13.42 -9.46
CA VAL A 247 -8.37 -14.49 -8.47
C VAL A 247 -9.87 -14.71 -8.28
N LEU A 248 -10.64 -13.63 -8.21
CA LEU A 248 -12.06 -13.69 -7.91
C LEU A 248 -12.95 -13.79 -9.16
N GLY A 249 -12.39 -13.71 -10.37
CA GLY A 249 -13.16 -13.59 -11.62
C GLY A 249 -14.02 -12.33 -11.65
N ARG A 250 -13.52 -11.21 -11.11
CA ARG A 250 -14.23 -9.92 -10.97
C ARG A 250 -13.50 -8.83 -11.76
N PRO A 251 -14.18 -7.74 -12.15
CA PRO A 251 -13.50 -6.58 -12.68
C PRO A 251 -12.64 -5.88 -11.61
N GLY A 252 -11.52 -5.30 -12.04
CA GLY A 252 -10.70 -4.40 -11.20
C GLY A 252 -11.27 -2.99 -11.10
N THR A 253 -10.72 -2.20 -10.20
CA THR A 253 -10.99 -0.77 -10.02
C THR A 253 -10.11 0.10 -10.92
N VAL A 254 -8.86 -0.34 -11.18
CA VAL A 254 -7.91 0.38 -12.03
C VAL A 254 -8.13 0.00 -13.48
N ASP A 255 -8.30 1.01 -14.34
CA ASP A 255 -8.26 0.83 -15.78
C ASP A 255 -6.79 0.80 -16.26
N TRP A 256 -6.28 -0.40 -16.53
CA TRP A 256 -4.91 -0.63 -16.99
C TRP A 256 -4.66 -0.26 -18.46
N ASN A 257 -5.71 0.15 -19.19
CA ASN A 257 -5.59 0.67 -20.55
C ASN A 257 -5.42 2.20 -20.55
N GLN A 258 -5.67 2.86 -19.43
CA GLN A 258 -5.32 4.27 -19.22
C GLN A 258 -3.86 4.42 -18.81
N THR A 259 -3.32 5.62 -19.00
CA THR A 259 -1.97 5.96 -18.56
C THR A 259 -1.89 5.87 -17.03
N LEU A 260 -1.21 4.84 -16.53
CA LEU A 260 -0.77 4.73 -15.15
C LEU A 260 0.34 5.76 -14.87
N PRO A 261 0.55 6.19 -13.61
CA PRO A 261 1.69 7.02 -13.28
C PRO A 261 2.99 6.27 -13.59
N THR A 262 4.06 7.02 -13.83
CA THR A 262 5.38 6.42 -14.06
C THR A 262 5.76 5.55 -12.84
N PRO A 263 6.21 4.30 -13.05
CA PRO A 263 6.67 3.44 -11.95
C PRO A 263 7.77 4.10 -11.10
N PRO A 264 7.91 3.73 -9.81
CA PRO A 264 8.98 4.27 -8.99
C PRO A 264 10.36 3.87 -9.55
N VAL A 265 11.34 4.73 -9.39
CA VAL A 265 12.74 4.44 -9.72
C VAL A 265 13.28 3.42 -8.73
N ASP A 266 13.88 2.34 -9.22
CA ASP A 266 14.68 1.42 -8.40
C ASP A 266 15.96 2.12 -7.97
N ALA A 267 15.92 2.75 -6.80
CA ALA A 267 17.03 3.47 -6.19
C ALA A 267 17.41 2.81 -4.87
N PRO A 268 18.69 2.83 -4.47
CA PRO A 268 19.11 2.42 -3.14
C PRO A 268 18.33 3.17 -2.05
N ILE A 269 18.11 2.51 -0.90
CA ILE A 269 17.43 3.15 0.23
C ILE A 269 18.33 4.28 0.76
N PRO A 270 17.87 5.55 0.76
CA PRO A 270 18.72 6.68 1.12
C PRO A 270 18.95 6.72 2.63
N GLN A 271 20.18 6.99 3.06
CA GLN A 271 20.47 7.28 4.48
C GLN A 271 19.89 8.62 4.91
N ASN A 272 19.76 9.58 3.98
CA ASN A 272 19.16 10.87 4.25
C ASN A 272 18.47 11.46 3.01
N ARG A 273 17.13 11.53 3.06
CA ARG A 273 16.28 12.01 1.95
C ARG A 273 16.37 13.50 1.68
N THR A 274 16.87 14.31 2.62
CA THR A 274 17.08 15.76 2.38
C THR A 274 18.44 16.07 1.77
N LYS A 275 19.33 15.08 1.65
CA LYS A 275 20.70 15.26 1.16
C LYS A 275 21.04 14.40 -0.06
N MET A 276 20.27 13.34 -0.31
CA MET A 276 20.55 12.39 -1.39
C MET A 276 19.48 12.47 -2.47
N PRO A 277 19.86 12.66 -3.75
CA PRO A 277 18.92 12.60 -4.87
C PRO A 277 18.47 11.16 -5.14
N VAL A 278 17.35 11.05 -5.86
CA VAL A 278 16.90 9.76 -6.40
C VAL A 278 17.80 9.40 -7.58
N VAL A 279 18.65 8.39 -7.41
CA VAL A 279 19.56 7.89 -8.44
C VAL A 279 19.23 6.41 -8.71
N PRO A 280 19.01 6.02 -9.98
CA PRO A 280 18.81 4.62 -10.32
C PRO A 280 19.98 3.77 -9.85
N ARG A 281 19.64 2.56 -9.40
CA ARG A 281 20.58 1.53 -9.01
C ARG A 281 21.54 1.16 -10.16
N SER A 282 22.81 0.95 -9.83
CA SER A 282 23.83 0.38 -10.72
C SER A 282 23.84 -1.15 -10.70
N GLU A 283 24.60 -1.79 -11.59
CA GLU A 283 24.72 -3.27 -11.59
C GLU A 283 25.43 -3.84 -10.35
N ASP A 284 26.19 -2.99 -9.64
CA ASP A 284 26.95 -3.35 -8.45
C ASP A 284 26.14 -3.23 -7.15
N ASP A 285 25.11 -2.36 -7.11
CA ASP A 285 24.26 -2.31 -5.93
C ASP A 285 23.27 -3.47 -5.91
N HIS A 286 22.96 -3.93 -4.71
CA HIS A 286 22.05 -5.04 -4.51
C HIS A 286 20.59 -4.66 -4.85
N PRO A 287 19.78 -5.59 -5.39
CA PRO A 287 18.34 -5.42 -5.54
C PRO A 287 17.66 -4.90 -4.27
N THR A 288 16.73 -3.97 -4.44
CA THR A 288 15.91 -3.42 -3.37
C THR A 288 14.52 -4.06 -3.38
N PRO A 289 13.68 -3.83 -2.34
CA PRO A 289 12.26 -4.17 -2.44
C PRO A 289 11.54 -3.48 -3.61
N ILE A 290 12.07 -2.37 -4.15
CA ILE A 290 11.54 -1.73 -5.35
C ILE A 290 11.86 -2.57 -6.59
N THR A 291 13.03 -3.18 -6.69
CA THR A 291 13.33 -4.17 -7.76
C THR A 291 12.27 -5.28 -7.78
N ARG A 292 11.87 -5.79 -6.59
CA ARG A 292 10.79 -6.79 -6.46
C ARG A 292 9.44 -6.25 -6.91
N LEU A 293 9.08 -5.02 -6.52
CA LEU A 293 7.83 -4.38 -6.94
C LEU A 293 7.77 -4.21 -8.47
N LEU A 294 8.84 -3.69 -9.08
CA LEU A 294 8.92 -3.50 -10.52
C LEU A 294 8.85 -4.84 -11.26
N TRP A 295 9.45 -5.89 -10.71
CA TRP A 295 9.26 -7.23 -11.27
C TRP A 295 7.81 -7.70 -11.20
N ASN A 296 7.11 -7.49 -10.07
CA ASN A 296 5.68 -7.78 -9.98
C ASN A 296 4.84 -6.95 -10.95
N TYR A 297 5.23 -5.70 -11.22
CA TYR A 297 4.59 -4.85 -12.22
C TYR A 297 4.73 -5.42 -13.64
N GLU A 298 5.94 -5.84 -14.04
CA GLU A 298 6.17 -6.52 -15.33
C GLU A 298 5.33 -7.80 -15.46
N LEU A 299 5.20 -8.56 -14.36
CA LEU A 299 4.39 -9.78 -14.29
C LEU A 299 2.89 -9.54 -14.51
N CYS A 300 2.39 -8.30 -14.39
CA CYS A 300 1.00 -7.94 -14.68
C CYS A 300 0.69 -7.85 -16.19
N GLY A 301 1.70 -7.70 -17.05
CA GLY A 301 1.51 -7.58 -18.51
C GLY A 301 0.68 -8.72 -19.12
N PRO A 302 1.08 -9.99 -18.95
CA PRO A 302 0.30 -11.14 -19.40
C PRO A 302 -1.08 -11.24 -18.73
N LEU A 303 -1.19 -10.94 -17.44
CA LEU A 303 -2.47 -11.01 -16.70
C LEU A 303 -3.50 -10.04 -17.27
N ARG A 304 -3.07 -8.81 -17.59
CA ARG A 304 -3.92 -7.83 -18.27
C ARG A 304 -4.35 -8.32 -19.65
N ALA A 305 -3.44 -8.93 -20.41
CA ALA A 305 -3.77 -9.45 -21.73
C ALA A 305 -4.80 -10.59 -21.66
N ILE A 306 -4.68 -11.47 -20.66
CA ILE A 306 -5.67 -12.52 -20.37
C ILE A 306 -7.02 -11.89 -19.99
N GLN A 307 -7.04 -10.92 -19.09
CA GLN A 307 -8.28 -10.24 -18.69
C GLN A 307 -8.98 -9.57 -19.88
N ASN A 308 -8.23 -8.90 -20.76
CA ASN A 308 -8.79 -8.27 -21.96
C ASN A 308 -9.35 -9.30 -22.95
N LEU A 309 -8.74 -10.50 -23.03
CA LEU A 309 -9.27 -11.59 -23.83
C LEU A 309 -10.58 -12.14 -23.25
N GLU A 310 -10.71 -12.28 -21.93
CA GLU A 310 -11.93 -12.79 -21.28
C GLU A 310 -13.16 -11.93 -21.57
N VAL A 311 -12.97 -10.62 -21.76
CA VAL A 311 -14.05 -9.69 -22.14
C VAL A 311 -14.64 -10.04 -23.52
N ASP A 312 -13.86 -10.61 -24.43
CA ASP A 312 -14.29 -11.00 -25.77
C ASP A 312 -15.20 -12.26 -25.78
N GLY A 313 -15.39 -12.91 -24.61
CA GLY A 313 -16.32 -14.02 -24.41
C GLY A 313 -15.71 -15.42 -24.54
N SER A 314 -16.56 -16.46 -24.41
CA SER A 314 -16.12 -17.83 -24.14
C SER A 314 -15.67 -18.66 -25.35
N TYR A 315 -15.68 -18.15 -26.59
CA TYR A 315 -15.38 -18.97 -27.79
C TYR A 315 -15.07 -18.15 -29.06
N PRO A 316 -14.13 -18.61 -29.91
CA PRO A 316 -12.79 -19.06 -29.58
C PRO A 316 -11.85 -17.85 -29.46
N MET A 317 -11.08 -17.81 -28.37
CA MET A 317 -9.97 -16.87 -28.19
C MET A 317 -9.04 -16.96 -29.41
N ASP A 318 -8.73 -15.82 -30.00
CA ASP A 318 -7.83 -15.73 -31.15
C ASP A 318 -6.51 -16.47 -30.85
N PRO A 319 -6.20 -17.57 -31.56
CA PRO A 319 -5.00 -18.36 -31.32
C PRO A 319 -3.72 -17.52 -31.40
N ALA A 320 -3.71 -16.49 -32.26
CA ALA A 320 -2.56 -15.60 -32.39
C ALA A 320 -2.35 -14.79 -31.09
N LYS A 321 -3.42 -14.26 -30.49
CA LYS A 321 -3.34 -13.54 -29.21
C LYS A 321 -2.92 -14.46 -28.06
N ILE A 322 -3.36 -15.72 -28.06
CA ILE A 322 -2.91 -16.71 -27.07
C ILE A 322 -1.40 -16.96 -27.22
N ASP A 323 -0.92 -17.16 -28.45
CA ASP A 323 0.50 -17.35 -28.72
C ASP A 323 1.34 -16.13 -28.33
N GLU A 324 0.84 -14.91 -28.57
CA GLU A 324 1.49 -13.67 -28.11
C GLU A 324 1.62 -13.61 -26.58
N ILE A 325 0.57 -13.94 -25.84
CA ILE A 325 0.60 -14.01 -24.36
C ILE A 325 1.61 -15.06 -23.91
N HIS A 326 1.63 -16.23 -24.56
CA HIS A 326 2.57 -17.29 -24.24
C HIS A 326 4.03 -16.85 -24.47
N GLN A 327 4.33 -16.24 -25.62
CA GLN A 327 5.67 -15.69 -25.89
C GLN A 327 6.05 -14.60 -24.90
N CYS A 328 5.09 -13.77 -24.47
CA CYS A 328 5.31 -12.78 -23.42
C CYS A 328 5.72 -13.44 -22.09
N ILE A 329 5.02 -14.51 -21.68
CA ILE A 329 5.36 -15.27 -20.46
C ILE A 329 6.77 -15.89 -20.56
N LEU A 330 7.10 -16.53 -21.69
CA LEU A 330 8.44 -17.11 -21.91
C LEU A 330 9.55 -16.06 -21.91
N ASN A 331 9.28 -14.85 -22.42
CA ASN A 331 10.25 -13.76 -22.43
C ASN A 331 10.43 -13.11 -21.06
N LEU A 332 9.41 -13.12 -20.19
CA LEU A 332 9.55 -12.66 -18.82
C LEU A 332 10.54 -13.52 -18.05
N ASP A 333 10.52 -14.84 -18.21
CA ASP A 333 11.45 -15.72 -17.52
C ASP A 333 12.93 -15.35 -17.77
N LYS A 334 13.25 -15.03 -19.03
CA LYS A 334 14.59 -14.56 -19.43
C LYS A 334 14.97 -13.21 -18.81
N LYS A 335 14.00 -12.35 -18.52
CA LYS A 335 14.17 -11.02 -17.94
C LYS A 335 14.17 -11.00 -16.41
N MET A 336 13.84 -12.12 -15.77
CA MET A 336 13.83 -12.21 -14.32
C MET A 336 15.20 -11.80 -13.76
N PRO A 337 15.24 -10.85 -12.79
CA PRO A 337 16.48 -10.44 -12.14
C PRO A 337 17.26 -11.66 -11.65
N ALA A 338 18.57 -11.72 -11.94
CA ALA A 338 19.40 -12.89 -11.64
C ALA A 338 19.38 -13.26 -10.15
N SER A 339 19.28 -12.26 -9.27
CA SER A 339 19.15 -12.44 -7.82
C SER A 339 17.84 -13.10 -7.38
N PHE A 340 16.78 -13.01 -8.18
CA PHE A 340 15.45 -13.55 -7.87
C PHE A 340 15.20 -14.94 -8.43
N ARG A 341 16.12 -15.47 -9.26
CA ARG A 341 15.98 -16.80 -9.86
C ARG A 341 16.12 -17.89 -8.79
N MET A 342 15.40 -19.00 -8.98
CA MET A 342 15.58 -20.19 -8.16
C MET A 342 16.78 -21.02 -8.63
N GLU A 343 16.92 -21.17 -9.95
CA GLU A 343 18.05 -21.87 -10.58
C GLU A 343 19.17 -20.89 -10.89
N ASN A 344 20.39 -21.24 -10.47
CA ASN A 344 21.60 -20.43 -10.64
C ASN A 344 21.42 -18.94 -10.22
N PRO A 345 20.98 -18.67 -8.97
CA PRO A 345 20.81 -17.30 -8.50
C PRO A 345 22.14 -16.55 -8.44
N ASP A 346 22.08 -15.24 -8.69
CA ASP A 346 23.13 -14.33 -8.25
C ASP A 346 23.05 -14.19 -6.72
N THR A 347 24.08 -14.70 -6.03
CA THR A 347 24.16 -14.76 -4.56
C THR A 347 25.18 -13.76 -3.99
N ARG A 348 25.72 -12.86 -4.83
CA ARG A 348 26.75 -11.88 -4.42
C ARG A 348 26.38 -11.11 -3.15
N TRP A 349 25.09 -10.84 -2.93
CA TRP A 349 24.61 -10.02 -1.82
C TRP A 349 23.91 -10.80 -0.70
N ASP A 350 23.82 -12.13 -0.78
CA ASP A 350 23.06 -12.95 0.19
C ASP A 350 23.61 -12.87 1.62
N HIS A 351 24.89 -12.49 1.75
CA HIS A 351 25.55 -12.31 3.03
C HIS A 351 25.21 -10.98 3.73
N LEU A 352 24.58 -10.03 3.02
CA LEU A 352 24.21 -8.74 3.58
C LEU A 352 22.97 -8.87 4.49
N PRO A 353 22.99 -8.29 5.71
CA PRO A 353 21.83 -8.30 6.61
C PRO A 353 20.54 -7.74 5.98
N GLU A 354 20.66 -6.72 5.13
CA GLU A 354 19.55 -6.06 4.44
C GLU A 354 18.93 -6.95 3.34
N ALA A 355 19.66 -7.97 2.89
CA ALA A 355 19.24 -8.93 1.87
C ALA A 355 18.68 -10.24 2.44
N HIS A 356 18.40 -10.31 3.75
CA HIS A 356 17.88 -11.52 4.42
C HIS A 356 16.63 -12.14 3.78
N TRP A 357 15.87 -11.35 3.01
CA TRP A 357 14.66 -11.76 2.34
C TRP A 357 14.88 -12.41 0.96
N TYR A 358 16.09 -12.36 0.39
CA TYR A 358 16.38 -12.89 -0.94
C TYR A 358 16.03 -14.38 -1.09
N PRO A 359 16.39 -15.27 -0.15
CA PRO A 359 16.03 -16.68 -0.27
C PRO A 359 14.52 -16.89 -0.33
N ALA A 360 13.76 -16.26 0.58
CA ALA A 360 12.30 -16.35 0.60
C ALA A 360 11.67 -15.80 -0.69
N ASN A 361 12.24 -14.73 -1.24
CA ASN A 361 11.81 -14.15 -2.51
C ASN A 361 12.03 -15.08 -3.71
N ARG A 362 13.13 -15.83 -3.76
CA ARG A 362 13.39 -16.82 -4.82
C ARG A 362 12.34 -17.93 -4.80
N PHE A 363 12.06 -18.48 -3.62
CA PHE A 363 10.98 -19.48 -3.46
C PHE A 363 9.64 -18.93 -3.93
N TYR A 364 9.29 -17.70 -3.53
CA TYR A 364 8.05 -17.06 -3.95
C TYR A 364 7.92 -16.94 -5.48
N PHE A 365 8.96 -16.47 -6.16
CA PHE A 365 8.91 -16.33 -7.62
C PHE A 365 8.98 -17.66 -8.34
N ALA A 366 9.64 -18.68 -7.79
CA ALA A 366 9.60 -20.05 -8.31
C ALA A 366 8.16 -20.58 -8.33
N SER A 367 7.44 -20.46 -7.20
CA SER A 367 6.04 -20.89 -7.11
C SER A 367 5.12 -20.12 -8.07
N LEU A 368 5.34 -18.82 -8.23
CA LEU A 368 4.61 -18.03 -9.24
C LEU A 368 4.92 -18.46 -10.68
N HIS A 369 6.16 -18.84 -10.95
CA HIS A 369 6.59 -19.25 -12.29
C HIS A 369 5.99 -20.61 -12.69
N GLU A 370 6.02 -21.60 -11.79
CA GLU A 370 5.37 -22.90 -11.99
C GLU A 370 3.89 -22.73 -12.31
N PHE A 371 3.18 -21.93 -11.52
CA PHE A 371 1.77 -21.61 -11.75
C PHE A 371 1.51 -20.99 -13.14
N LYS A 372 2.39 -20.09 -13.59
CA LYS A 372 2.25 -19.42 -14.90
C LYS A 372 2.50 -20.35 -16.08
N ASN A 373 3.39 -21.32 -15.94
CA ASN A 373 3.62 -22.33 -16.97
C ASN A 373 2.42 -23.29 -17.12
N ASP A 374 1.66 -23.51 -16.03
CA ASP A 374 0.45 -24.33 -16.02
C ASP A 374 -0.81 -23.62 -16.58
N ILE A 375 -0.74 -22.33 -16.92
CA ILE A 375 -1.83 -21.58 -17.57
C ILE A 375 -2.33 -22.26 -18.87
N ARG A 376 -1.49 -23.07 -19.54
CA ARG A 376 -1.91 -23.91 -20.69
C ARG A 376 -2.92 -25.01 -20.35
N ARG A 377 -2.99 -25.47 -19.10
CA ARG A 377 -3.83 -26.62 -18.68
C ARG A 377 -5.18 -26.21 -18.10
N PHE A 378 -5.32 -24.99 -17.59
CA PHE A 378 -6.42 -24.62 -16.70
C PHE A 378 -7.17 -23.34 -17.09
N ALA A 379 -7.26 -23.03 -18.39
CA ALA A 379 -8.07 -21.92 -18.90
C ALA A 379 -9.53 -21.86 -18.36
N PRO A 380 -10.15 -22.95 -17.83
CA PRO A 380 -11.42 -22.85 -17.09
C PRO A 380 -11.35 -22.97 -15.54
N ARG A 381 -10.16 -23.18 -14.94
CA ARG A 381 -10.00 -23.44 -13.48
C ARG A 381 -9.04 -22.49 -12.75
N LEU A 382 -8.57 -21.42 -13.40
CA LEU A 382 -7.65 -20.41 -12.83
C LEU A 382 -8.08 -19.88 -11.43
N VAL A 383 -9.38 -19.89 -11.13
CA VAL A 383 -10.01 -19.35 -9.91
C VAL A 383 -9.76 -20.21 -8.65
N GLU A 384 -9.59 -21.53 -8.77
CA GLU A 384 -9.43 -22.41 -7.60
C GLU A 384 -7.99 -22.42 -7.04
N GLU A 385 -6.97 -22.36 -7.90
CA GLU A 385 -5.56 -22.51 -7.50
C GLU A 385 -4.89 -21.21 -7.04
N LEU A 386 -5.45 -20.05 -7.42
CA LEU A 386 -5.03 -18.75 -6.91
C LEU A 386 -5.20 -18.62 -5.36
N HIS A 387 -5.96 -19.50 -4.72
CA HIS A 387 -6.08 -19.58 -3.26
C HIS A 387 -4.83 -20.10 -2.53
N VAL A 388 -3.92 -20.81 -3.22
CA VAL A 388 -2.74 -21.44 -2.59
C VAL A 388 -1.53 -20.49 -2.57
N VAL A 389 -1.36 -19.66 -3.62
CA VAL A 389 -0.22 -18.73 -3.76
C VAL A 389 -0.44 -17.42 -2.98
N PHE A 390 -1.70 -17.11 -2.62
CA PHE A 390 -2.05 -15.92 -1.84
C PHE A 390 -2.23 -16.20 -0.33
N ARG A 391 -1.92 -17.42 0.13
CA ARG A 391 -1.79 -17.74 1.57
C ARG A 391 -0.40 -17.52 2.10
#